data_AF-R7K4S5-F1
#
_entry.id   AF-R7K4S5-F1
#
_cell.length_a   1.000
_cell.length_b   1.000
_cell.length_c   1.000
_cell.angle_alpha   90.00
_cell.angle_beta   90.00
_cell.angle_gamma   90.00
#
_symmetry.space_group_name_H-M   'P 1'
#
loop_
_entity.id
_entity.type
_entity.pdbx_description
1 polymer ?
#
loop_
_entity_poly.entity_id
_entity_poly.type
_entity_poly.pdbx_seq_one_letter_code
_entity_poly.pdbx_strand_id
1 'polypeptide(L)' 'MQNTPIRKTRIRTIREAIVLLKLADSQTAVTYHFIRKLCDSGCIKSIRAGKKILINYDELLAYLNLDIDEAC' A
#
# COMPACT_ATOMS: atom_id res chain seq x y z
N MET A 1 -16.78 12.88 -22.75
CA MET A 1 -16.47 11.51 -22.26
C MET A 1 -15.14 11.60 -21.54
N GLN A 2 -15.13 11.62 -20.21
CA GLN A 2 -13.88 11.72 -19.45
C GLN A 2 -13.24 10.33 -19.42
N ASN A 3 -12.15 10.15 -20.16
CA ASN A 3 -11.34 8.94 -20.12
C ASN A 3 -10.64 8.88 -18.76
N THR A 4 -11.22 8.18 -17.78
CA THR A 4 -10.52 7.86 -16.54
C THR A 4 -9.46 6.81 -16.89
N PRO A 5 -8.15 7.13 -16.88
CA PRO A 5 -7.15 6.12 -17.13
C PRO A 5 -7.27 5.07 -16.03
N ILE A 6 -7.44 3.81 -16.41
CA ILE A 6 -7.50 2.70 -15.46
C ILE A 6 -6.11 2.58 -14.85
N ARG A 7 -5.91 3.25 -13.71
CA ARG A 7 -4.65 3.22 -12.98
C ARG A 7 -4.44 1.78 -12.52
N LYS A 8 -3.40 1.12 -13.04
CA LYS A 8 -3.11 -0.28 -12.74
C LYS A 8 -2.91 -0.42 -11.23
N THR A 9 -3.78 -1.20 -10.58
CA THR A 9 -3.72 -1.42 -9.13
C THR A 9 -2.35 -1.99 -8.74
N ARG A 10 -1.66 -1.29 -7.85
CA ARG A 10 -0.34 -1.69 -7.37
C ARG A 10 -0.49 -2.68 -6.22
N ILE A 11 -0.36 -3.96 -6.52
CA ILE A 11 -0.30 -5.00 -5.49
C ILE A 11 1.14 -5.17 -5.02
N ARG A 12 1.36 -5.11 -3.71
CA ARG A 12 2.67 -5.28 -3.08
C ARG A 12 2.54 -6.14 -1.83
N THR A 13 3.63 -6.78 -1.42
CA THR A 13 3.68 -7.37 -0.08
C THR A 13 3.79 -6.26 0.97
N ILE A 14 3.34 -6.53 2.21
CA ILE A 14 3.52 -5.58 3.32
C ILE A 14 4.99 -5.16 3.48
N ARG A 15 5.94 -6.08 3.26
CA ARG A 15 7.37 -5.79 3.36
C ARG A 15 7.82 -4.79 2.29
N GLU A 16 7.44 -5.01 1.03
CA GLU A 16 7.76 -4.08 -0.06
C GLU A 16 7.11 -2.72 0.16
N ALA A 17 5.86 -2.67 0.62
CA ALA A 17 5.18 -1.42 0.91
C ALA A 17 5.92 -0.57 1.95
N ILE A 18 6.47 -1.18 3.01
CA ILE A 18 7.29 -0.46 4.00
C ILE A 18 8.58 0.06 3.38
N VAL A 19 9.23 -0.73 2.52
CA VAL A 19 10.46 -0.29 1.86
C VAL A 19 10.17 0.93 0.98
N LEU A 20 9.09 0.89 0.19
CA LEU A 20 8.66 2.03 -0.63
C LEU A 20 8.30 3.25 0.22
N LEU A 21 7.55 3.06 1.32
CA LEU A 21 7.22 4.14 2.24
C LEU A 21 8.47 4.76 2.86
N LYS A 22 9.49 3.97 3.21
CA LYS A 22 10.77 4.47 3.73
C LYS A 22 11.63 5.18 2.70
N LEU A 23 11.55 4.76 1.43
CA LEU A 23 12.22 5.42 0.33
C LEU A 23 11.59 6.79 0.04
N ALA A 24 10.26 6.87 0.10
CA ALA A 24 9.54 8.13 -0.07
C ALA A 24 9.67 9.05 1.16
N ASP A 25 9.58 8.49 2.36
CA ASP A 25 9.73 9.18 3.64
C ASP A 25 10.52 8.32 4.63
N SER A 26 11.81 8.64 4.79
CA SER A 26 12.69 7.90 5.69
C SER A 26 12.33 8.02 7.17
N GLN A 27 11.52 9.02 7.56
CA GLN A 27 11.03 9.19 8.93
C GLN A 27 9.61 8.66 9.13
N THR A 28 9.10 7.88 8.18
CA THR A 28 7.75 7.32 8.29
C THR A 28 7.58 6.49 9.57
N ALA A 29 6.54 6.83 10.35
CA ALA A 29 6.15 6.07 11.53
C ALA A 29 5.40 4.77 11.18
N VAL A 30 5.19 4.50 9.88
CA VAL A 30 4.45 3.33 9.42
C VAL A 30 5.30 2.06 9.60
N THR A 31 4.77 1.13 10.40
CA THR A 31 5.42 -0.15 10.69
C THR A 31 4.70 -1.32 10.04
N TYR A 32 5.39 -2.45 9.97
CA TYR A 32 4.81 -3.72 9.52
C TYR A 32 3.55 -4.11 10.31
N HIS A 33 3.60 -3.96 11.63
CA HIS A 33 2.49 -4.31 12.49
C HIS A 33 1.28 -3.40 12.30
N PHE A 34 1.52 -2.11 12.00
CA PHE A 34 0.45 -1.18 11.67
C PHE A 34 -0.28 -1.60 10.39
N ILE A 35 0.46 -1.82 9.30
CA ILE A 35 -0.14 -2.26 8.03
C ILE A 35 -0.85 -3.61 8.19
N ARG A 36 -0.27 -4.55 8.94
CA ARG A 36 -0.90 -5.85 9.22
C ARG A 36 -2.22 -5.68 9.98
N LYS A 37 -2.25 -4.81 10.99
CA LYS A 37 -3.50 -4.49 11.72
C LYS A 37 -4.55 -3.89 10.77
N LEU A 38 -4.16 -3.00 9.85
CA LEU A 38 -5.09 -2.45 8.84
C LEU A 38 -5.67 -3.54 7.92
N CYS A 39 -4.86 -4.55 7.58
CA CYS A 39 -5.33 -5.71 6.82
C CYS A 39 -6.32 -6.54 7.63
N ASP A 40 -5.99 -6.83 8.90
CA ASP A 40 -6.82 -7.66 9.77
C ASP A 40 -8.13 -6.94 10.18
N SER A 41 -8.13 -5.60 10.26
CA SER A 41 -9.34 -4.79 10.50
C SER A 41 -10.18 -4.54 9.26
N GLY A 42 -9.72 -4.94 8.07
CA GLY A 42 -10.42 -4.72 6.80
C GLY A 42 -10.44 -3.26 6.33
N CYS A 43 -9.56 -2.40 6.88
CA CYS A 43 -9.45 -0.99 6.46
C CYS A 43 -8.88 -0.86 5.03
N ILE A 44 -8.08 -1.83 4.60
CA ILE A 44 -7.50 -1.89 3.26
C ILE A 44 -7.68 -3.29 2.66
N LYS A 45 -7.84 -3.37 1.34
CA LYS A 45 -7.89 -4.66 0.64
C LYS A 45 -6.56 -5.38 0.74
N SER A 46 -6.63 -6.61 1.25
CA SER A 46 -5.50 -7.51 1.35
C SER A 46 -5.89 -8.92 0.93
N ILE A 47 -4.92 -9.64 0.37
CA ILE A 47 -5.03 -11.03 -0.08
C ILE A 47 -3.92 -11.81 0.59
N ARG A 48 -4.28 -12.91 1.25
CA ARG A 48 -3.29 -13.82 1.84
C ARG A 48 -2.79 -14.80 0.76
N ALA A 49 -1.50 -14.76 0.49
CA ALA A 49 -0.81 -15.65 -0.43
C ALA A 49 0.16 -16.55 0.36
N GLY A 50 -0.38 -17.62 0.93
CA GLY A 50 0.35 -18.52 1.83
C GLY A 50 0.86 -17.78 3.08
N LYS A 51 2.18 -17.68 3.23
CA LYS A 51 2.83 -16.98 4.36
C LYS A 51 2.90 -15.45 4.17
N LYS A 52 2.63 -14.94 2.96
CA LYS A 52 2.73 -13.52 2.64
C LYS A 52 1.33 -12.88 2.60
N ILE A 53 1.28 -11.60 2.93
CA ILE A 53 0.08 -10.77 2.75
C ILE A 53 0.39 -9.79 1.63
N LEU A 54 -0.40 -9.88 0.56
CA LEU A 54 -0.43 -8.93 -0.53
C LEU A 54 -1.47 -7.87 -0.19
N ILE A 55 -1.12 -6.61 -0.37
CA ILE A 55 -1.99 -5.47 -0.10
C ILE A 55 -2.13 -4.64 -1.37
N ASN A 56 -3.28 -3.98 -1.50
CA ASN A 56 -3.41 -2.89 -2.44
C ASN A 56 -2.65 -1.67 -1.92
N TYR A 57 -1.54 -1.33 -2.57
CA TYR A 57 -0.68 -0.23 -2.17
C TYR A 57 -1.37 1.13 -2.40
N ASP A 58 -2.18 1.26 -3.44
CA ASP A 58 -2.92 2.50 -3.72
C ASP A 58 -3.94 2.80 -2.61
N GLU A 59 -4.62 1.77 -2.09
CA GLU A 59 -5.52 1.94 -0.94
C GLU A 59 -4.78 2.26 0.36
N LEU A 60 -3.59 1.69 0.57
CA LEU A 60 -2.76 2.05 1.72
C LEU A 60 -2.33 3.53 1.64
N LEU A 61 -1.91 3.98 0.47
CA LEU A 61 -1.53 5.38 0.25
C LEU A 61 -2.72 6.32 0.44
N ALA A 62 -3.88 5.97 -0.12
CA ALA A 62 -5.11 6.71 0.07
C ALA A 62 -5.51 6.79 1.56
N TYR A 63 -5.36 5.69 2.32
CA TYR A 63 -5.62 5.68 3.75
C TYR A 63 -4.66 6.61 4.53
N LEU A 64 -3.41 6.69 4.09
CA LEU A 64 -2.40 7.57 4.68
C LEU A 64 -2.49 9.02 4.15
N ASN A 65 -3.42 9.33 3.24
CA ASN A 65 -3.49 10.58 2.50
C ASN A 65 -2.16 10.97 1.84
N LEU A 66 -1.43 9.98 1.33
CA LEU A 66 -0.17 10.16 0.62
C LEU A 66 -0.42 10.05 -0.89
N ASP A 67 -0.01 11.07 -1.64
CA ASP A 67 -0.03 11.04 -3.11
C ASP A 67 1.38 10.75 -3.63
N ILE A 68 1.76 9.47 -3.60
CA ILE A 68 3.08 9.01 -4.06
C ILE A 68 2.92 8.43 -5.47
N ASP A 69 3.29 9.26 -6.43
CA ASP A 69 3.43 8.89 -7.82
C ASP A 69 4.80 8.24 -8.03
N GLU A 70 4.83 6.91 -8.08
CA GLU A 70 5.98 6.21 -8.65
C GLU A 70 5.99 6.46 -10.17
N ALA A 71 6.77 7.45 -10.61
CA ALA A 71 7.27 7.47 -11.98
C ALA A 71 8.33 6.36 -12.11
N CYS A 72 8.15 5.51 -13.13
CA CYS A 72 8.98 4.33 -13.41
C CYS A 72 10.49 4.61 -13.39
#